data_AF-A0AA88R312-F1
#
_entry.id   AF-A0AA88R312-F1
#
_cell.length_a   1.000
_cell.length_b   1.000
_cell.length_c   1.000
_cell.angle_alpha   90.00
_cell.angle_beta   90.00
_cell.angle_gamma   90.00
#
_symmetry.space_group_name_H-M   'P 1'
#
loop_
_entity.id
_entity.type
_entity.pdbx_description
1 polymer ?
#
loop_
_entity_poly.entity_id
_entity_poly.type
_entity_poly.pdbx_seq_one_letter_code
_entity_poly.pdbx_strand_id
1 'polypeptide(L)'
;MGETNALLQRNKILKRETALATAAVYESMFAAEDGTVPATFQVIYMVGWKEHPSQQKAKRRGSATVSFQDIQKQFVGGGGGSSS
;
A
#
# COMPACT_ATOMS: atom_id res chain seq x y z
N MET A 1 13.67 -1.64 16.94
CA MET A 1 12.72 -0.51 16.97
C MET A 1 11.40 -1.03 17.49
N GLY A 2 11.17 -0.83 18.78
CA GLY A 2 9.95 -1.25 19.47
C GLY A 2 9.40 -0.03 20.19
N GLU A 3 8.78 0.87 19.45
CA GLU A 3 7.81 1.76 20.07
C GLU A 3 6.58 0.90 20.36
N THR A 4 6.54 0.39 21.59
CA THR A 4 5.38 -0.33 22.14
C THR A 4 4.12 0.46 21.81
N ASN A 5 3.16 -0.21 21.18
CA ASN A 5 1.88 0.36 20.81
C ASN A 5 1.21 0.97 22.06
N ALA A 6 1.24 2.31 22.17
CA ALA A 6 0.69 3.07 23.29
C ALA A 6 -0.82 2.85 23.50
N LEU A 7 -1.50 2.19 22.54
CA LEU A 7 -2.90 1.79 22.65
C LEU A 7 -3.11 0.53 23.51
N LEU A 8 -2.07 -0.29 23.74
CA LEU A 8 -2.21 -1.54 24.51
C LEU A 8 -2.48 -1.30 26.00
N GLN A 9 -1.96 -0.21 26.57
CA GLN A 9 -2.20 0.16 27.97
C GLN A 9 -3.21 1.30 28.14
N ARG A 10 -3.83 1.77 27.06
CA ARG A 10 -4.84 2.83 27.11
C ARG A 10 -6.12 2.29 27.74
N ASN A 11 -6.63 3.00 28.74
CA ASN A 11 -8.00 2.78 29.21
C ASN A 11 -8.99 3.07 28.06
N LYS A 12 -9.79 2.07 27.70
CA LYS A 12 -10.74 2.15 26.58
C LYS A 12 -11.94 3.04 26.90
N ILE A 13 -12.25 3.21 28.19
CA ILE A 13 -13.45 3.91 28.64
C ILE A 13 -13.06 5.30 29.14
N LEU A 14 -13.59 6.33 28.48
CA LEU A 14 -13.50 7.71 28.93
C LEU A 14 -14.62 7.99 29.94
N LYS A 15 -14.28 8.53 31.12
CA LYS A 15 -15.28 8.94 32.11
C LYS A 15 -16.03 10.18 31.62
N ARG A 16 -17.36 10.20 31.84
CA ARG A 16 -18.24 11.32 31.44
C ARG A 16 -17.81 12.65 32.04
N GLU A 17 -17.49 12.67 33.33
CA GLU A 17 -17.05 13.88 34.03
C GLU A 17 -15.77 14.46 33.42
N THR A 18 -14.81 13.59 33.11
CA THR A 18 -13.58 13.99 32.44
C THR A 18 -13.86 14.58 31.07
N ALA A 19 -14.73 13.93 30.27
CA ALA A 19 -15.11 14.45 28.96
C ALA A 19 -15.75 15.84 29.03
N LEU A 20 -16.67 16.06 29.96
CA LEU A 20 -17.34 17.35 30.16
C LEU A 20 -16.37 18.43 30.64
N ALA A 21 -15.50 18.11 31.61
CA ALA A 21 -14.49 19.05 32.10
C ALA A 21 -13.50 19.42 30.99
N THR A 22 -13.04 18.45 30.20
CA THR A 22 -12.15 18.69 29.07
C THR A 22 -12.83 19.52 27.99
N ALA A 23 -14.10 19.28 27.68
CA ALA A 23 -14.84 20.05 26.69
C ALA A 23 -14.89 21.54 27.06
N ALA A 24 -15.25 21.87 28.31
CA ALA A 24 -15.30 23.25 28.77
C ALA A 24 -13.93 23.96 28.69
N VAL A 25 -12.86 23.26 29.11
CA VAL A 25 -11.50 23.80 29.02
C VAL A 25 -11.10 24.04 27.56
N TYR A 26 -11.32 23.08 26.67
CA TYR A 26 -10.95 23.20 25.25
C TYR A 26 -11.72 24.30 24.54
N GLU A 27 -13.01 24.44 24.83
CA GLU A 27 -13.84 25.53 24.32
C GLU A 27 -13.26 26.90 24.74
N SER A 28 -12.98 27.09 26.04
CA SER A 28 -12.42 28.36 26.54
C SER A 28 -11.05 28.73 25.97
N MET A 29 -10.22 27.75 25.61
CA MET A 29 -8.84 27.97 25.18
C MET A 29 -8.68 28.01 23.66
N PHE A 30 -9.52 27.29 22.92
CA PHE A 30 -9.28 26.97 21.51
C PHE A 30 -10.50 27.10 20.61
N ALA A 31 -11.65 27.59 21.10
CA ALA A 31 -12.80 27.82 20.24
C ALA A 31 -12.50 28.85 19.14
N ALA A 32 -12.94 28.54 17.92
CA ALA A 32 -13.00 29.47 16.81
C ALA A 32 -14.19 30.44 16.98
N GLU A 33 -14.28 31.45 16.11
CA GLU A 33 -15.33 32.49 16.17
C GLU A 33 -16.76 31.91 16.03
N ASP A 34 -16.89 30.72 15.44
CA ASP A 34 -18.15 29.98 15.29
C ASP A 34 -18.47 29.03 16.47
N GLY A 35 -17.64 29.02 17.52
CA GLY A 35 -17.79 28.17 18.70
C GLY A 35 -17.30 26.73 18.51
N THR A 36 -16.66 26.40 17.37
CA THR A 36 -16.09 25.06 17.15
C THR A 36 -14.66 24.96 17.64
N VAL A 37 -14.21 23.76 17.99
CA VAL A 37 -12.80 23.51 18.36
C VAL A 37 -12.09 22.82 17.18
N PRO A 38 -11.11 23.47 16.53
CA PRO A 38 -10.45 22.92 15.34
C PRO A 38 -9.56 21.72 15.71
N ALA A 39 -9.59 20.68 14.88
CA ALA A 39 -8.77 19.48 15.04
C ALA A 39 -8.03 19.15 13.75
N THR A 40 -6.72 18.91 13.84
CA THR A 40 -5.87 18.54 12.70
C THR A 40 -5.34 17.12 12.90
N PHE A 41 -5.46 16.29 11.86
CA PHE A 41 -4.97 14.91 11.87
C PHE A 41 -4.05 14.67 10.69
N GLN A 42 -3.00 13.89 10.93
CA GLN A 42 -2.15 13.34 9.87
C GLN A 42 -2.44 11.86 9.73
N VAL A 43 -2.76 11.42 8.52
CA VAL A 43 -3.06 10.02 8.21
C VAL A 43 -1.92 9.46 7.37
N ILE A 44 -1.28 8.41 7.89
CA ILE A 44 -0.21 7.70 7.18
C ILE A 44 -0.82 6.45 6.55
N TYR A 45 -0.68 6.32 5.23
CA TYR A 45 -1.12 5.15 4.47
C TYR A 45 0.09 4.29 4.13
N MET A 46 -0.01 2.98 4.36
CA MET A 46 0.98 2.00 3.92
C MET A 46 0.27 0.94 3.09
N VAL A 47 0.73 0.75 1.85
CA VAL A 47 0.29 -0.33 0.98
C VAL A 47 1.46 -1.28 0.80
N GLY A 48 1.28 -2.53 1.23
CA GLY A 48 2.22 -3.61 0.98
C GLY A 48 1.69 -4.52 -0.12
N TRP A 49 2.58 -5.08 -0.91
CA TRP A 49 2.26 -6.18 -1.82
C TRP A 49 2.97 -7.44 -1.34
N LYS A 50 2.36 -8.60 -1.61
CA LYS A 50 2.93 -9.92 -1.34
C LYS A 50 2.94 -10.70 -2.64
N GLU A 51 4.05 -11.38 -2.94
CA GLU A 51 4.13 -12.27 -4.10
C GLU A 51 3.01 -13.31 -4.05
N HIS A 52 2.26 -13.41 -5.14
CA HIS A 52 1.33 -14.51 -5.32
C HIS A 52 2.14 -15.79 -5.61
N PRO A 53 1.77 -16.97 -5.09
CA PRO A 53 2.50 -18.22 -5.35
C PRO A 53 2.65 -18.57 -6.84
N SER A 54 1.74 -18.10 -7.69
CA SER A 54 1.82 -18.30 -9.15
C SER A 54 2.69 -17.27 -9.88
N GLN A 55 3.32 -16.33 -9.17
CA GLN A 55 4.24 -15.36 -9.74
C GLN A 55 5.35 -16.12 -10.46
N GLN A 56 5.52 -15.90 -11.76
CA GLN A 56 6.60 -16.54 -12.51
C GLN A 56 7.95 -16.06 -11.96
N LYS A 57 8.77 -17.01 -11.52
CA LYS A 57 10.14 -16.72 -11.09
C LYS A 57 10.97 -16.32 -12.30
N ALA A 58 11.74 -15.24 -12.16
CA ALA A 58 12.68 -14.84 -13.19
C ALA A 58 13.60 -16.01 -13.54
N LYS A 59 13.74 -16.32 -14.84
CA LYS A 59 14.62 -17.40 -15.27
C LYS A 59 16.08 -17.04 -14.93
N ARG A 60 16.89 -18.05 -14.61
CA ARG A 60 18.32 -17.88 -14.30
C ARG A 60 19.02 -17.15 -15.46
N ARG A 61 19.90 -16.18 -15.17
CA ARG A 61 20.74 -15.54 -16.22
C ARG A 61 21.45 -16.63 -17.03
N GLY A 62 21.40 -16.54 -18.36
CA GLY A 62 21.96 -17.54 -19.28
C GLY A 62 21.01 -18.69 -19.67
N SER A 63 19.75 -18.69 -19.23
CA SER A 63 18.75 -19.71 -19.59
C SER A 63 18.03 -19.47 -20.93
N ALA A 64 18.45 -18.47 -21.70
CA ALA A 64 17.94 -18.24 -23.05
C ALA A 64 18.39 -19.42 -23.94
N THR A 65 17.49 -20.38 -24.14
CA THR A 65 17.74 -21.59 -24.94
C THR A 65 17.46 -21.39 -26.43
N VAL A 66 17.00 -20.19 -26.82
CA VAL A 66 16.63 -19.85 -28.19
C VAL A 66 17.37 -18.57 -28.58
N SER A 67 18.14 -18.64 -29.67
CA SER A 67 18.77 -17.47 -30.28
C SER A 67 17.74 -16.68 -31.07
N PHE A 68 17.84 -15.34 -31.09
CA PHE A 68 17.00 -14.49 -31.94
C PHE A 68 17.09 -14.88 -33.43
N GLN A 69 18.21 -15.45 -33.86
CA GLN A 69 18.39 -15.97 -35.23
C GLN A 69 17.51 -17.20 -35.52
N ASP A 70 17.20 -18.02 -34.51
CA ASP A 70 16.36 -19.21 -34.67
C ASP A 70 14.88 -18.82 -34.81
N ILE A 71 14.47 -17.77 -34.09
CA ILE A 71 13.14 -17.16 -34.21
C ILE A 71 12.92 -16.64 -35.64
N GLN A 72 13.91 -15.98 -36.23
CA GLN A 72 13.83 -15.46 -37.59
C GLN A 72 13.63 -16.57 -38.65
N LYS A 73 14.21 -17.77 -38.47
CA LYS A 73 14.02 -18.89 -39.39
C LYS A 73 12.61 -19.47 -39.35
N GLN A 74 11.94 -19.47 -38.19
CA GLN A 74 10.53 -19.89 -38.07
C GLN A 74 9.57 -18.93 -38.78
N PHE A 75 9.87 -17.64 -38.82
CA PHE A 75 9.04 -16.65 -39.52
C PHE A 75 9.32 -16.56 -41.03
N VAL A 76 10.52 -16.94 -41.47
CA VAL A 76 10.93 -16.88 -42.90
C VAL A 76 10.61 -18.19 -43.66
N GLY A 77 10.42 -19.31 -42.97
CA GLY A 77 10.16 -20.62 -43.61
C GLY A 77 8.71 -20.90 -44.01
N GLY A 78 7.77 -19.97 -43.82
CA GLY A 78 6.33 -20.19 -44.01
C GLY A 78 5.72 -19.67 -45.31
N GLY A 79 6.52 -19.29 -46.31
CA GLY A 79 6.01 -18.63 -47.53
C GLY A 79 6.54 -19.21 -48.84
N GLY A 80 5.71 -20.02 -49.50
CA GLY A 80 5.82 -20.38 -50.92
C GLY A 80 6.35 -21.80 -51.18
N GLY A 81 5.71 -22.66 -51.96
CA GLY A 81 4.54 -22.54 -52.81
C GLY A 81 4.27 -23.93 -53.43
N SER A 82 3.01 -24.29 -53.52
CA SER A 82 2.49 -25.51 -54.11
C SER A 82 2.66 -25.57 -55.62
N SER A 83 2.65 -26.81 -56.13
CA SER A 83 2.24 -27.28 -57.47
C SER A 83 3.14 -26.98 -58.68
N SER A 84 3.82 -28.02 -59.16
CA SER A 84 3.76 -28.50 -60.54
C SER A 84 3.79 -30.03 -60.53
#